data_AF-A0A8H8XED6-F1
#
_entry.id   AF-A0A8H8XED6-F1
#
_cell.length_a   1.000
_cell.length_b   1.000
_cell.length_c   1.000
_cell.angle_alpha   90.00
_cell.angle_beta   90.00
_cell.angle_gamma   90.00
#
_symmetry.space_group_name_H-M   'P 1'
#
loop_
_entity.id
_entity.type
_entity.pdbx_description
1 polymer ?
#
loop_
_entity_poly.entity_id
_entity_poly.type
_entity_poly.pdbx_seq_one_letter_code
_entity_poly.pdbx_strand_id
1 'polypeptide(L)'
;MTTKHTNQEVTDFFHDIFNPTGEDLIDVKAYGLMSQYLIQIERALDKQTMTQKELASKIGTSSSYLSQFFNLNKLINFKTLAKIELALGINFELQQSAITSVKDKYDIAQAIGKFSPSNINFPVSNDGMYAA
;
A
#
# COMPACT_ATOMS: atom_id res chain seq x y z
N MET A 1 -27.64 19.67 -1.51
CA MET A 1 -26.96 20.33 -0.38
C MET A 1 -25.48 20.32 -0.69
N THR A 2 -24.84 21.49 -0.80
CA THR A 2 -23.38 21.60 -0.91
C THR A 2 -22.84 22.01 0.47
N THR A 3 -22.19 21.09 1.18
CA THR A 3 -21.50 21.40 2.43
C THR A 3 -20.20 22.11 2.11
N LYS A 4 -20.14 23.43 2.37
CA LYS A 4 -18.87 24.16 2.37
C LYS A 4 -18.11 23.76 3.64
N HIS A 5 -17.07 22.95 3.50
CA HIS A 5 -16.09 22.75 4.55
C HIS A 5 -15.17 23.97 4.65
N THR A 6 -14.79 24.34 5.86
CA THR A 6 -13.81 25.42 6.07
C THR A 6 -12.40 24.92 5.76
N ASN A 7 -11.48 25.85 5.42
CA ASN A 7 -10.07 25.49 5.22
C ASN A 7 -9.45 24.86 6.48
N GLN A 8 -9.95 25.21 7.67
CA GLN A 8 -9.50 24.63 8.93
C GLN A 8 -9.93 23.17 9.07
N GLU A 9 -11.21 22.87 8.82
CA GLU A 9 -11.74 21.49 8.89
C GLU A 9 -11.00 20.55 7.93
N VAL A 10 -10.67 21.02 6.73
CA VAL A 10 -9.88 20.25 5.78
C VAL A 10 -8.47 20.01 6.31
N THR A 11 -7.84 21.02 6.90
CA THR A 11 -6.48 20.91 7.47
C THR A 11 -6.44 19.91 8.61
N ASP A 12 -7.40 19.97 9.53
CA ASP A 12 -7.50 19.08 10.68
C ASP A 12 -7.76 17.63 10.24
N PHE A 13 -8.65 17.43 9.27
CA PHE A 13 -8.91 16.11 8.68
C PHE A 13 -7.64 15.46 8.10
N PHE A 14 -6.86 16.19 7.30
CA PHE A 14 -5.61 15.66 6.77
C PHE A 14 -4.55 15.46 7.85
N HIS A 15 -4.49 16.35 8.85
CA HIS A 15 -3.59 16.18 9.98
C HIS A 15 -3.82 14.83 10.68
N ASP A 16 -5.07 14.47 10.96
CA ASP A 16 -5.39 13.23 11.67
C ASP A 16 -5.11 11.98 10.82
N ILE A 17 -5.40 12.04 9.51
CA ILE A 17 -5.07 10.95 8.57
C ILE A 17 -3.56 10.70 8.51
N PHE A 18 -2.76 11.76 8.47
CA PHE A 18 -1.30 11.63 8.34
C PHE A 18 -0.58 11.43 9.67
N ASN A 19 -1.24 11.70 10.81
CA ASN A 19 -0.68 11.55 12.15
C ASN A 19 -1.57 10.63 13.01
N PRO A 20 -1.74 9.35 12.62
CA PRO A 20 -2.58 8.43 13.37
C PRO A 20 -2.02 8.21 14.78
N THR A 21 -2.90 8.13 15.77
CA THR A 21 -2.55 7.88 17.18
C THR A 21 -3.43 6.77 17.75
N GLY A 22 -3.07 6.24 18.92
CA GLY A 22 -3.87 5.20 19.59
C GLY A 22 -4.11 3.97 18.71
N GLU A 23 -5.37 3.57 18.56
CA GLU A 23 -5.78 2.40 17.78
C GLU A 23 -5.52 2.57 16.28
N ASP A 24 -5.73 3.76 15.72
CA ASP A 24 -5.48 4.02 14.29
C ASP A 24 -4.01 3.79 13.93
N LEU A 25 -3.08 4.12 14.85
CA LEU A 25 -1.66 3.83 14.67
C LEU A 25 -1.38 2.33 14.69
N ILE A 26 -2.11 1.56 15.50
CA ILE A 26 -1.99 0.10 15.55
C ILE A 26 -2.46 -0.49 14.22
N ASP A 27 -3.59 -0.03 13.69
CA ASP A 27 -4.11 -0.47 12.39
C ASP A 27 -3.14 -0.16 11.25
N VAL A 28 -2.62 1.07 11.18
CA VAL A 28 -1.62 1.46 10.18
C VAL A 28 -0.39 0.55 10.25
N LYS A 29 0.09 0.23 11.46
CA LYS A 29 1.21 -0.70 11.65
C LYS A 29 0.86 -2.13 11.26
N ALA A 30 -0.35 -2.60 11.58
CA ALA A 30 -0.79 -3.95 11.24
C ALA A 30 -0.87 -4.14 9.71
N TYR A 31 -1.45 -3.19 8.98
CA TYR A 31 -1.47 -3.22 7.53
C TYR A 31 -0.08 -3.03 6.92
N GLY A 32 0.79 -2.22 7.52
CA GLY A 32 2.19 -2.09 7.14
C GLY A 32 3.01 -3.39 7.32
N LEU A 33 2.71 -4.19 8.34
CA LEU A 33 3.29 -5.52 8.51
C LEU A 33 2.72 -6.50 7.47
N MET A 34 1.40 -6.50 7.30
CA MET A 34 0.73 -7.35 6.32
C MET A 34 1.24 -7.12 4.89
N SER A 35 1.51 -5.87 4.51
CA SER A 35 2.02 -5.55 3.17
C SER A 35 3.39 -6.19 2.91
N GLN A 36 4.26 -6.33 3.91
CA GLN A 36 5.54 -7.04 3.76
C GLN A 36 5.34 -8.51 3.40
N TYR A 37 4.32 -9.17 3.96
CA TYR A 37 3.95 -10.51 3.60
C TYR A 37 3.35 -10.57 2.19
N LEU A 38 2.40 -9.68 1.86
CA LEU A 38 1.76 -9.65 0.54
C LEU A 38 2.77 -9.46 -0.59
N ILE A 39 3.75 -8.57 -0.42
CA ILE A 39 4.83 -8.36 -1.40
C ILE A 39 5.62 -9.66 -1.64
N GLN A 40 5.91 -10.43 -0.59
CA GLN A 40 6.60 -11.71 -0.72
C GLN A 40 5.73 -12.77 -1.40
N ILE A 41 4.43 -12.78 -1.10
CA ILE A 41 3.45 -13.66 -1.74
C ILE A 41 3.38 -13.34 -3.23
N GLU A 42 3.22 -12.07 -3.62
CA GLU A 42 3.16 -11.63 -5.02
C GLU A 42 4.43 -12.04 -5.79
N ARG A 43 5.61 -11.78 -5.22
CA ARG A 43 6.88 -12.19 -5.82
C ARG A 43 6.98 -13.71 -6.00
N ALA A 44 6.46 -14.49 -5.05
CA ALA A 44 6.45 -15.95 -5.14
C ALA A 44 5.46 -16.46 -6.19
N LEU A 45 4.29 -15.82 -6.31
CA LEU A 45 3.31 -16.09 -7.35
C LEU A 45 3.87 -15.81 -8.74
N ASP A 46 4.52 -14.66 -8.92
CA ASP A 46 5.15 -14.28 -10.19
C ASP A 46 6.25 -15.29 -10.60
N LYS A 47 7.13 -15.67 -9.65
CA LYS A 47 8.18 -16.67 -9.89
C LYS A 47 7.65 -18.04 -10.29
N GLN A 48 6.44 -18.39 -9.84
CA GLN A 48 5.80 -19.68 -10.12
C GLN A 48 4.78 -19.60 -11.27
N THR A 49 4.62 -18.43 -11.90
CA THR A 49 3.57 -18.16 -12.89
C THR A 49 2.18 -18.57 -12.37
N MET A 50 1.93 -18.33 -11.09
CA MET A 50 0.71 -18.74 -10.38
C MET A 50 -0.19 -17.53 -10.13
N THR A 51 -1.49 -17.68 -10.37
CA THR A 51 -2.49 -16.66 -10.09
C THR A 51 -2.96 -16.70 -8.63
N GLN A 52 -3.53 -15.59 -8.13
CA GLN A 52 -4.19 -15.59 -6.80
C GLN A 52 -5.32 -16.63 -6.72
N LYS A 53 -6.06 -16.87 -7.82
CA LYS A 53 -7.13 -17.87 -7.86
C LYS A 53 -6.61 -19.30 -7.65
N GLU A 54 -5.45 -19.61 -8.23
CA GLU A 54 -4.79 -20.90 -8.03
C GLU A 54 -4.25 -21.03 -6.61
N LEU A 55 -3.66 -19.97 -6.05
CA LEU A 55 -3.24 -19.95 -4.65
C LEU A 55 -4.42 -20.20 -3.72
N ALA A 56 -5.57 -19.53 -3.94
CA ALA A 56 -6.78 -19.71 -3.14
C ALA A 56 -7.22 -21.18 -3.12
N SER A 57 -7.25 -21.81 -4.31
CA SER A 57 -7.54 -23.24 -4.46
C SER A 57 -6.52 -24.10 -3.70
N LYS A 58 -5.23 -23.79 -3.80
CA LYS A 58 -4.12 -24.53 -3.17
C LYS A 58 -4.16 -24.49 -1.64
N ILE A 59 -4.58 -23.37 -1.05
CA ILE A 59 -4.72 -23.23 0.41
C ILE A 59 -6.12 -23.59 0.94
N GLY A 60 -7.02 -24.06 0.06
CA GLY A 60 -8.38 -24.48 0.40
C GLY A 60 -9.30 -23.34 0.82
N THR A 61 -9.26 -22.21 0.09
CA THR A 61 -10.11 -21.03 0.35
C THR A 61 -10.77 -20.53 -0.93
N SER A 62 -11.79 -19.68 -0.82
CA SER A 62 -12.40 -19.05 -1.99
C SER A 62 -11.52 -17.92 -2.52
N SER A 63 -11.56 -17.69 -3.84
CA SER A 63 -10.86 -16.56 -4.46
C SER A 63 -11.30 -15.22 -3.85
N SER A 64 -12.60 -15.05 -3.56
CA SER A 64 -13.12 -13.83 -2.92
C SER A 64 -12.51 -13.61 -1.54
N TYR A 65 -12.39 -14.66 -0.73
CA TYR A 65 -11.76 -14.56 0.59
C TYR A 65 -10.29 -14.16 0.49
N LEU A 66 -9.52 -14.78 -0.43
CA LEU A 66 -8.13 -14.42 -0.63
C LEU A 66 -7.97 -12.97 -1.13
N SER A 67 -8.81 -12.53 -2.07
CA SER A 67 -8.78 -11.16 -2.61
C SER A 67 -9.08 -10.09 -1.56
N GLN A 68 -9.79 -10.41 -0.47
CA GLN A 68 -9.98 -9.46 0.64
C GLN A 68 -8.64 -9.04 1.27
N PHE A 69 -7.64 -9.93 1.28
CA PHE A 69 -6.32 -9.62 1.80
C PHE A 69 -5.53 -8.73 0.84
N PHE A 70 -5.49 -9.08 -0.45
CA PHE A 70 -4.77 -8.28 -1.47
C PHE A 70 -5.36 -6.87 -1.64
N ASN A 71 -6.67 -6.72 -1.46
CA ASN A 71 -7.34 -5.42 -1.51
C ASN A 71 -7.30 -4.66 -0.17
N LEU A 72 -6.60 -5.18 0.85
CA LEU A 72 -6.52 -4.59 2.19
C LEU A 72 -7.88 -4.38 2.89
N ASN A 73 -8.91 -5.13 2.47
CA ASN A 73 -10.23 -5.09 3.11
C ASN A 73 -10.26 -5.88 4.42
N LYS A 74 -9.24 -6.71 4.68
CA LYS A 74 -9.15 -7.56 5.86
C LYS A 74 -7.69 -7.86 6.19
N LEU A 75 -7.36 -7.90 7.49
CA LEU A 75 -6.08 -8.40 7.96
C LEU A 75 -5.94 -9.92 7.77
N ILE A 76 -4.80 -10.34 7.24
CA ILE A 76 -4.46 -11.75 7.13
C ILE A 76 -4.06 -12.30 8.50
N ASN A 77 -4.59 -13.48 8.86
CA ASN A 77 -4.19 -14.14 10.11
C ASN A 77 -3.01 -15.09 9.89
N PHE A 78 -2.31 -15.42 10.98
CA PHE A 78 -1.12 -16.28 10.94
C PHE A 78 -1.39 -17.69 10.42
N LYS A 79 -2.59 -18.27 10.62
CA LYS A 79 -2.92 -19.60 10.06
C LYS A 79 -2.99 -19.54 8.54
N THR A 80 -3.55 -18.46 7.98
CA THR A 80 -3.57 -18.25 6.53
C THR A 80 -2.16 -18.02 5.99
N LEU A 81 -1.32 -17.23 6.66
CA LEU A 81 0.08 -17.06 6.29
C LEU A 81 0.83 -18.40 6.25
N ALA A 82 0.72 -19.22 7.30
CA ALA A 82 1.37 -20.54 7.34
C ALA A 82 0.90 -21.46 6.19
N LYS A 83 -0.40 -21.44 5.84
CA LYS A 83 -0.91 -22.18 4.68
C LYS A 83 -0.27 -21.70 3.37
N ILE A 84 -0.15 -20.38 3.19
CA ILE A 84 0.45 -19.78 1.99
C ILE A 84 1.95 -20.12 1.93
N GLU A 85 2.66 -20.04 3.05
CA GLU A 85 4.08 -20.41 3.16
C GLU A 85 4.32 -21.85 2.68
N LEU A 86 3.55 -22.81 3.21
CA LEU A 86 3.60 -24.21 2.81
C LEU A 86 3.19 -24.42 1.35
N ALA A 87 2.15 -23.73 0.88
CA ALA A 87 1.65 -23.87 -0.49
C ALA A 87 2.63 -23.32 -1.53
N LEU A 88 3.37 -22.27 -1.19
CA LEU A 88 4.35 -21.65 -2.08
C LEU A 88 5.77 -22.18 -1.89
N GLY A 89 6.05 -22.91 -0.81
CA GLY A 89 7.39 -23.40 -0.49
C GLY A 89 8.37 -22.26 -0.23
N ILE A 90 7.91 -21.18 0.38
CA ILE A 90 8.71 -20.02 0.76
C ILE A 90 8.91 -20.00 2.29
N ASN A 91 9.73 -19.09 2.79
CA ASN A 91 9.75 -18.70 4.20
C ASN A 91 9.60 -17.18 4.24
N PHE A 92 8.72 -16.66 5.08
CA PHE A 92 8.56 -15.22 5.17
C PHE A 92 9.72 -14.57 5.93
N GLU A 93 10.25 -13.48 5.37
CA GLU A 93 11.28 -12.65 5.99
C GLU A 93 10.68 -11.28 6.34
N LEU A 94 10.77 -10.87 7.60
CA LEU A 94 10.39 -9.52 8.00
C LEU A 94 11.55 -8.57 7.69
N GLN A 95 11.30 -7.61 6.80
CA GLN A 95 12.26 -6.55 6.51
C GLN A 95 11.93 -5.36 7.40
N GLN A 96 12.60 -5.27 8.54
CA GLN A 96 12.54 -4.08 9.35
C GLN A 96 13.31 -2.99 8.60
N SER A 97 12.59 -2.05 7.97
CA SER A 97 13.23 -0.82 7.53
C SER A 97 13.78 -0.17 8.79
N ALA A 98 15.11 -0.03 8.85
CA ALA A 98 15.73 0.80 9.87
C ALA A 98 14.97 2.13 9.84
N ILE A 99 14.38 2.51 10.97
CA ILE A 99 13.79 3.83 11.12
C ILE A 99 14.97 4.79 11.06
N THR A 100 15.42 5.15 9.86
CA THR A 100 16.19 6.38 9.67
C THR A 100 15.21 7.45 10.08
N SER A 101 15.30 7.84 11.34
CA SER A 101 14.51 8.91 11.87
C SER A 101 14.89 10.10 10.99
N VAL A 102 14.02 10.51 10.06
CA VAL A 102 14.16 11.81 9.42
C VAL A 102 13.86 12.80 10.53
N LYS A 103 14.88 13.06 11.37
CA LYS A 103 14.81 13.94 12.53
C LYS A 103 14.97 15.39 12.14
N ASP A 104 15.33 15.67 10.89
CA ASP A 104 15.77 16.99 10.51
C ASP A 104 14.93 17.54 9.36
N LYS A 105 14.27 18.68 9.63
CA LYS A 105 13.57 19.52 8.64
C LYS A 105 14.43 19.87 7.41
N TYR A 106 15.75 19.63 7.48
CA TYR A 106 16.74 19.87 6.44
C TYR A 106 16.72 18.85 5.28
N ASP A 107 16.19 17.64 5.47
CA ASP A 107 16.17 16.63 4.40
C ASP A 107 15.05 16.88 3.37
N ILE A 108 13.92 17.43 3.81
CA ILE A 108 12.81 17.80 2.93
C ILE A 108 13.25 18.95 2.00
N ALA A 109 14.06 19.89 2.51
CA ALA A 109 14.60 21.00 1.74
C ALA A 109 15.52 20.55 0.59
N GLN A 110 16.28 19.47 0.78
CA GLN A 110 17.13 18.89 -0.27
C GLN A 110 16.32 18.10 -1.31
N ALA A 111 15.21 17.47 -0.91
CA ALA A 111 14.31 16.77 -1.82
C ALA A 111 13.53 17.75 -2.72
N ILE A 112 13.02 18.86 -2.17
CA ILE A 112 12.31 19.89 -2.95
C ILE A 112 13.25 20.71 -3.86
N GLY A 113 14.51 20.92 -3.46
CA GLY A 113 15.51 21.60 -4.31
C GLY A 113 15.87 20.83 -5.59
N LYS A 114 15.63 19.51 -5.62
CA LYS A 114 15.79 18.66 -6.82
C LYS A 114 14.49 18.52 -7.62
N PHE A 115 13.35 18.88 -7.04
CA PHE A 115 12.04 18.85 -7.67
C PHE A 115 11.73 20.22 -8.29
N SER A 116 12.34 20.51 -9.44
CA SER A 116 11.88 21.63 -10.26
C SER A 116 10.60 21.20 -11.01
N PRO A 117 9.49 21.96 -10.96
CA PRO A 117 8.27 21.66 -11.73
C PRO A 117 8.51 21.50 -13.23
N SER A 118 9.60 22.10 -13.73
CA SER A 118 10.05 21.99 -15.13
C SER A 118 10.59 20.61 -15.53
N ASN A 119 10.82 19.69 -14.60
CA ASN A 119 11.25 18.31 -14.89
C ASN A 119 10.10 17.29 -14.84
N ILE A 120 8.88 17.73 -14.54
CA ILE A 120 7.69 16.88 -14.61
C ILE A 120 7.11 17.06 -16.01
N ASN A 121 7.44 16.14 -16.93
CA ASN A 121 6.74 16.07 -18.20
C ASN A 121 5.36 15.47 -17.94
N PHE A 122 4.34 16.32 -17.78
CA PHE A 122 2.96 15.87 -17.87
C PHE A 122 2.70 15.53 -19.34
N PRO A 123 2.43 14.26 -19.71
CA PRO A 123 1.97 13.97 -21.05
C PRO A 123 0.57 14.58 -21.18
N VAL A 124 0.51 15.82 -21.65
CA VAL A 124 -0.72 16.41 -22.16
C VAL A 124 -0.95 15.75 -23.51
N SER A 125 -1.75 14.68 -23.54
CA SER A 125 -2.24 14.14 -24.80
C SER A 125 -3.22 15.15 -25.37
N ASN A 126 -2.74 16.00 -26.27
CA ASN A 126 -3.53 16.98 -26.98
C ASN A 126 -4.18 16.36 -28.24
N ASP A 127 -4.82 15.20 -28.08
CA ASP A 127 -5.58 14.56 -29.15
C ASP A 127 -7.07 14.67 -28.81
N GLY A 128 -7.69 15.77 -29.24
CA GLY A 128 -9.14 15.92 -29.09
C GLY A 128 -9.78 17.28 -29.30
N MET A 129 -9.15 18.24 -29.96
CA MET A 129 -9.90 19.33 -30.63
C MET A 129 -9.28 19.62 -31.99
N TYR A 130 -9.91 19.13 -33.06
CA TYR A 130 -10.71 19.91 -34.04
C TYR A 130 -11.17 19.02 -35.22
N ALA A 131 -12.37 19.35 -35.73
CA ALA A 131 -13.07 18.87 -36.93
C ALA A 131 -13.82 17.52 -36.80
N ALA A 132 -15.14 17.42 -37.00
CA ALA A 132 -16.06 18.23 -37.82
C ALA A 132 -17.38 18.57 -37.11
#